data_AF-A0A1A8ZVS0-F1
#
_entry.id   AF-A0A1A8ZVS0-F1
#
_cell.length_a   1.000
_cell.length_b   1.000
_cell.length_c   1.000
_cell.angle_alpha   90.00
_cell.angle_beta   90.00
_cell.angle_gamma   90.00
#
_symmetry.space_group_name_H-M   'P 1'
#
loop_
_entity.id
_entity.type
_entity.pdbx_description
1 polymer ?
#
loop_
_entity_poly.entity_id
_entity_poly.type
_entity_poly.pdbx_seq_one_letter_code
_entity_poly.pdbx_strand_id
1 'polypeptide(L)'
;MTPDEYVEAVLDLVERIPPGRVMSYGAVADALAERSGRASARLVGSIMARHGGGVPWHRVVNSAGRLPPGHEREARARLRAEGCPLRGDGVDIRAAAWSPEPGM
;
A
#
# COMPACT_ATOMS: atom_id res chain seq x y z
N MET A 1 6.07 19.90 -1.30
CA MET A 1 5.08 19.15 -0.52
C MET A 1 5.40 19.23 0.97
N THR A 2 4.51 19.82 1.76
CA THR A 2 4.53 19.84 3.23
C THR A 2 4.34 18.42 3.79
N PRO A 3 4.56 18.18 5.10
CA PRO A 3 4.28 16.88 5.70
C PRO A 3 2.82 16.44 5.55
N ASP A 4 1.87 17.34 5.77
CA ASP A 4 0.43 17.03 5.70
C ASP A 4 0.00 16.72 4.25
N GLU A 5 0.47 17.50 3.28
CA GLU A 5 0.23 17.20 1.85
C GLU A 5 0.79 15.82 1.45
N TYR A 6 1.87 15.37 2.09
CA TYR A 6 2.42 14.04 1.82
C TYR A 6 1.61 12.92 2.48
N VAL A 7 1.04 13.16 3.66
CA VAL A 7 0.09 12.23 4.30
C VAL A 7 -1.10 12.03 3.38
N GLU A 8 -1.75 13.10 2.95
CA GLU A 8 -2.91 13.03 2.05
C GLU A 8 -2.54 12.34 0.73
N ALA A 9 -1.41 12.69 0.10
CA ALA A 9 -0.98 12.04 -1.13
C ALA A 9 -0.74 10.52 -0.99
N VAL A 10 -0.26 10.07 0.17
CA VAL A 10 -0.13 8.63 0.47
C VAL A 10 -1.51 7.99 0.60
N LEU A 11 -2.43 8.60 1.34
CA LEU A 11 -3.78 8.07 1.55
C LEU A 11 -4.55 8.00 0.23
N ASP A 12 -4.55 9.07 -0.55
CA ASP A 12 -5.16 9.16 -1.89
C ASP A 12 -4.65 8.06 -2.82
N LEU A 13 -3.34 7.83 -2.83
CA LEU A 13 -2.75 6.78 -3.66
C LEU A 13 -3.20 5.38 -3.20
N VAL A 14 -3.33 5.17 -1.89
CA VAL A 14 -3.79 3.88 -1.35
C VAL A 14 -5.26 3.61 -1.69
N GLU A 15 -6.12 4.63 -1.66
CA GLU A 15 -7.52 4.51 -2.09
C GLU A 15 -7.66 4.09 -3.55
N ARG A 16 -6.74 4.54 -4.40
CA ARG A 16 -6.72 4.21 -5.83
C ARG A 16 -6.27 2.79 -6.14
N ILE A 17 -5.64 2.07 -5.21
CA ILE A 17 -5.20 0.68 -5.45
C ILE A 17 -6.45 -0.16 -5.70
N PRO A 18 -6.62 -0.80 -6.88
CA PRO A 18 -7.84 -1.55 -7.19
C PRO A 18 -8.05 -2.76 -6.27
N PRO A 19 -9.31 -3.22 -6.06
CA PRO A 19 -9.58 -4.49 -5.39
C PRO A 19 -8.77 -5.64 -6.01
N GLY A 20 -8.20 -6.51 -5.17
CA GLY A 20 -7.42 -7.66 -5.60
C GLY A 20 -5.99 -7.34 -6.04
N ARG A 21 -5.60 -6.06 -5.96
CA ARG A 21 -4.25 -5.56 -6.22
C ARG A 21 -3.61 -5.01 -4.96
N VAL A 22 -2.28 -4.97 -4.98
CA VAL A 22 -1.48 -4.42 -3.87
C VAL A 22 -0.35 -3.55 -4.36
N MET A 23 0.11 -2.67 -3.47
CA MET A 23 1.41 -2.01 -3.57
C MET A 23 2.26 -2.37 -2.37
N SER A 24 3.59 -2.33 -2.55
CA SER A 24 4.48 -2.35 -1.39
C SER A 24 4.65 -0.94 -0.81
N TYR A 25 5.01 -0.81 0.46
CA TYR A 25 5.37 0.49 1.05
C TYR A 25 6.44 1.25 0.25
N GLY A 26 7.40 0.53 -0.34
CA GLY A 26 8.40 1.11 -1.24
C GLY A 26 7.79 1.61 -2.54
N ALA A 27 6.94 0.80 -3.17
CA ALA A 27 6.25 1.20 -4.41
C ALA A 27 5.37 2.45 -4.22
N VAL A 28 4.72 2.60 -3.07
CA VAL A 28 3.96 3.81 -2.72
C VAL A 28 4.91 5.02 -2.60
N ALA A 29 6.05 4.85 -1.93
CA ALA A 29 7.04 5.91 -1.80
C ALA A 29 7.62 6.31 -3.17
N ASP A 30 7.94 5.34 -4.01
CA ASP A 30 8.52 5.54 -5.35
C ASP A 30 7.53 6.27 -6.27
N ALA A 31 6.25 5.87 -6.24
CA ALA A 31 5.19 6.51 -7.03
C ALA A 31 4.97 8.00 -6.67
N LEU A 32 5.35 8.41 -5.46
CA LEU A 32 5.22 9.79 -4.99
C LEU A 32 6.57 10.53 -4.97
N ALA A 33 7.69 9.88 -5.31
CA ALA A 33 9.02 10.41 -5.08
C ALA A 33 9.28 11.71 -5.84
N GLU A 34 8.92 11.76 -7.13
CA GLU A 34 9.11 12.94 -7.98
C GLU A 34 8.31 14.16 -7.47
N ARG A 35 7.04 13.94 -7.09
CA ARG A 35 6.13 14.99 -6.60
C ARG A 35 6.48 15.46 -5.19
N SER A 36 6.93 14.55 -4.32
CA SER A 36 7.12 14.81 -2.90
C SER A 36 8.56 15.16 -2.50
N GLY A 37 9.55 14.81 -3.34
CA GLY A 37 10.98 14.85 -3.00
C GLY A 37 11.38 13.82 -1.94
N ARG A 38 10.55 12.80 -1.67
CA ARG A 38 10.75 11.81 -0.60
C ARG A 38 10.60 10.39 -1.15
N ALA A 39 11.53 9.50 -0.82
CA ALA A 39 11.47 8.08 -1.19
C ALA A 39 11.77 7.20 0.04
N SER A 40 10.82 7.12 0.99
CA SER A 40 11.00 6.35 2.24
C SER A 40 9.82 5.44 2.52
N ALA A 41 10.00 4.14 2.27
CA ALA A 41 9.03 3.09 2.63
C ALA A 41 8.70 3.10 4.14
N ARG A 42 9.67 3.43 5.00
CA ARG A 42 9.45 3.51 6.46
C ARG A 42 8.53 4.67 6.83
N LEU A 43 8.67 5.80 6.13
CA LEU A 43 7.78 6.95 6.33
C LEU A 43 6.35 6.60 5.90
N VAL A 44 6.17 5.99 4.73
CA VAL A 44 4.86 5.49 4.29
C VAL A 44 4.26 4.53 5.32
N GLY A 45 5.03 3.56 5.81
CA GLY A 45 4.56 2.65 6.87
C GLY A 45 4.14 3.37 8.16
N SER A 46 4.87 4.42 8.54
CA SER A 46 4.52 5.24 9.72
C SER A 46 3.23 6.04 9.49
N ILE A 47 3.00 6.55 8.28
CA ILE A 47 1.77 7.24 7.89
C ILE A 47 0.60 6.26 7.92
N MET A 48 0.74 5.10 7.28
CA MET A 48 -0.31 4.08 7.25
C MET A 48 -0.70 3.60 8.66
N ALA A 49 0.27 3.44 9.57
CA ALA A 49 0.00 3.06 10.95
C ALA A 49 -0.79 4.13 11.75
N ARG A 50 -0.65 5.42 11.41
CA ARG A 50 -1.27 6.53 12.15
C ARG A 50 -2.56 7.05 11.51
N HIS A 51 -2.62 7.06 10.18
CA HIS A 51 -3.66 7.72 9.40
C HIS A 51 -4.39 6.77 8.44
N GLY A 52 -3.87 5.55 8.21
CA GLY A 52 -4.37 4.63 7.18
C GLY A 52 -5.71 3.94 7.50
N GLY A 53 -6.31 4.17 8.66
CA GLY A 53 -7.53 3.48 9.09
C GLY A 53 -8.75 3.70 8.19
N GLY A 54 -8.80 4.83 7.47
CA GLY A 54 -9.89 5.18 6.56
C GLY A 54 -9.76 4.65 5.13
N VAL A 55 -8.58 4.19 4.72
CA VAL A 55 -8.29 3.76 3.34
C VAL A 55 -8.18 2.22 3.27
N PRO A 56 -8.12 1.56 2.09
CA PRO A 56 -7.97 0.11 1.99
C PRO A 56 -6.55 -0.35 2.35
N TRP A 57 -6.17 -0.14 3.61
CA TRP A 57 -4.83 -0.37 4.16
C TRP A 57 -4.31 -1.79 3.96
N HIS A 58 -5.20 -2.79 3.86
CA HIS A 58 -4.82 -4.18 3.61
C HIS A 58 -4.21 -4.40 2.22
N ARG A 59 -4.35 -3.44 1.30
CA ARG A 59 -3.72 -3.44 -0.04
C ARG A 59 -2.28 -2.90 -0.02
N VAL A 60 -1.77 -2.45 1.12
CA VAL A 60 -0.36 -2.06 1.30
C VAL A 60 0.38 -3.12 2.10
N VAL A 61 1.35 -3.77 1.46
CA VAL A 61 2.12 -4.88 2.03
C VAL A 61 3.61 -4.58 2.03
N ASN A 62 4.43 -5.44 2.63
CA ASN A 62 5.88 -5.32 2.43
C ASN A 62 6.31 -5.87 1.05
N SER A 63 7.56 -5.63 0.66
CA SER A 63 8.10 -6.07 -0.64
C SER A 63 8.13 -7.59 -0.83
N ALA A 64 8.03 -8.37 0.24
CA ALA A 64 7.94 -9.83 0.21
C ALA A 64 6.48 -10.35 0.22
N GLY A 65 5.49 -9.47 0.18
CA GLY A 65 4.07 -9.82 0.23
C GLY A 65 3.56 -10.20 1.62
N ARG A 66 4.33 -9.95 2.69
CA ARG A 66 3.82 -10.14 4.06
C ARG A 66 2.80 -9.04 4.37
N LEU A 67 1.73 -9.48 5.03
CA LEU A 67 0.62 -8.64 5.46
C LEU A 67 1.05 -7.72 6.62
N PRO A 68 0.31 -6.62 6.86
CA PRO A 68 0.60 -5.71 7.96
C PRO A 68 0.62 -6.44 9.32
N PRO A 69 1.69 -6.28 10.13
CA PRO A 69 1.84 -7.00 11.39
C PRO A 69 0.76 -6.60 12.40
N GLY A 70 0.22 -7.58 13.13
CA GLY A 70 -0.88 -7.39 14.08
C GLY A 70 -2.27 -7.36 13.43
N HIS A 71 -2.33 -7.32 12.08
CA HIS A 71 -3.57 -7.28 11.32
C HIS A 71 -3.64 -8.37 10.24
N GLU A 72 -2.76 -9.38 10.30
CA GLU A 72 -2.60 -10.38 9.24
C GLU A 72 -3.90 -11.14 8.95
N ARG A 73 -4.65 -11.51 10.00
CA ARG A 73 -5.91 -12.25 9.86
C ARG A 73 -6.96 -11.42 9.13
N GLU A 74 -7.10 -10.16 9.51
CA GLU A 74 -8.07 -9.24 8.90
C GLU A 74 -7.67 -8.87 7.47
N ALA A 75 -6.40 -8.50 7.26
CA ALA A 75 -5.87 -8.20 5.94
C ALA A 75 -6.07 -9.37 4.98
N ARG A 76 -5.77 -10.60 5.42
CA ARG A 76 -5.97 -11.81 4.63
C ARG A 76 -7.44 -12.03 4.27
N ALA A 77 -8.36 -11.80 5.21
CA ALA A 77 -9.80 -11.95 4.95
C ALA A 77 -10.28 -10.95 3.89
N ARG A 78 -9.90 -9.67 4.03
CA ARG A 78 -10.25 -8.61 3.08
C ARG A 78 -9.65 -8.88 1.69
N LEU A 79 -8.35 -9.17 1.61
CA LEU A 79 -7.67 -9.50 0.35
C LEU A 79 -8.28 -10.72 -0.34
N ARG A 80 -8.66 -11.75 0.41
CA ARG A 80 -9.34 -12.92 -0.15
C ARG A 80 -10.72 -12.57 -0.71
N ALA A 81 -11.49 -11.73 -0.01
CA ALA A 81 -12.80 -11.28 -0.46
C ALA A 81 -12.71 -10.47 -1.77
N GLU A 82 -11.59 -9.77 -1.98
CA GLU A 82 -11.32 -9.04 -3.22
C GLU A 82 -10.72 -9.90 -4.35
N GLY A 83 -10.50 -11.20 -4.11
CA GLY A 83 -9.87 -12.09 -5.10
C GLY A 83 -8.37 -11.82 -5.31
N CYS A 84 -7.69 -11.21 -4.33
CA CYS A 84 -6.25 -10.99 -4.41
C CYS A 84 -5.49 -12.33 -4.51
N PRO A 85 -4.51 -12.47 -5.41
CA PRO A 85 -3.61 -13.62 -5.43
C PRO A 85 -2.86 -13.77 -4.10
N LEU A 86 -3.09 -14.87 -3.38
CA LEU A 86 -2.41 -15.18 -2.11
C LEU A 86 -1.44 -16.35 -2.29
N ARG A 87 -0.29 -16.28 -1.63
CA ARG A 87 0.73 -17.35 -1.61
C ARG A 87 1.20 -17.59 -0.18
N GLY A 88 0.99 -18.81 0.33
CA GLY A 88 1.26 -19.13 1.74
C GLY A 88 0.48 -18.21 2.66
N ASP A 89 1.18 -17.54 3.58
CA ASP A 89 0.63 -16.60 4.55
C ASP A 89 0.51 -15.15 4.05
N GLY A 90 1.02 -14.86 2.85
CA GLY A 90 1.02 -13.52 2.27
C GLY A 90 0.36 -13.43 0.89
N VAL A 91 0.68 -12.34 0.20
CA VAL A 91 0.27 -12.01 -1.17
C VAL A 91 1.29 -12.56 -2.16
N ASP A 92 0.81 -13.09 -3.29
CA ASP A 92 1.69 -13.31 -4.44
C ASP A 92 1.95 -11.98 -5.15
N ILE A 93 3.03 -11.30 -4.75
CA ILE A 93 3.37 -9.98 -5.29
C ILE A 93 3.47 -10.01 -6.82
N ARG A 94 4.02 -11.07 -7.42
CA ARG A 94 4.19 -11.11 -8.89
C ARG A 94 2.86 -11.07 -9.62
N ALA A 95 1.84 -11.69 -9.05
CA ALA A 95 0.51 -11.72 -9.63
C ALA A 95 -0.36 -10.51 -9.24
N ALA A 96 -0.11 -9.91 -8.06
CA ALA A 96 -0.98 -8.90 -7.46
C ALA A 96 -0.46 -7.45 -7.56
N ALA A 97 0.81 -7.23 -7.89
CA ALA A 97 1.38 -5.88 -7.91
C ALA A 97 0.59 -4.94 -8.83
N TRP A 98 0.42 -3.71 -8.38
CA TRP A 98 -0.13 -2.61 -9.16
C TRP A 98 0.78 -1.39 -9.07
N SER A 99 0.72 -0.56 -10.10
CA SER A 99 1.37 0.74 -10.16
C SER A 99 0.40 1.74 -10.78
N PRO A 100 0.34 2.99 -10.28
CA PRO A 100 -0.42 4.03 -10.95
C PRO A 100 0.19 4.34 -12.32
N GLU A 101 -0.62 4.82 -13.26
CA GLU A 101 -0.12 5.29 -14.55
C GLU A 101 0.79 6.52 -14.37
N PRO A 102 1.87 6.65 -15.18
CA PRO A 102 2.72 7.84 -15.14
C PRO A 102 1.92 9.10 -15.49
N GLY A 103 2.05 10.16 -14.70
CA GLY A 103 1.49 11.48 -15.02
C GLY A 103 0.08 11.78 -14.50
N MET A 104 -0.45 10.96 -13.58
CA MET A 104 -1.68 11.28 -12.82
C MET A 104 -1.39 12.02 -11.50
#